data_AF-A0A1S1QGV5-F1
#
_entry.id   AF-A0A1S1QGV5-F1
#
_cell.length_a   1.000
_cell.length_b   1.000
_cell.length_c   1.000
_cell.angle_alpha   90.00
_cell.angle_beta   90.00
_cell.angle_gamma   90.00
#
_symmetry.space_group_name_H-M   'P 1'
#
loop_
_entity.id
_entity.type
_entity.pdbx_description
1 polymer ?
#
loop_
_entity_poly.entity_id
_entity_poly.type
_entity_poly.pdbx_seq_one_letter_code
_entity_poly.pdbx_strand_id
1 'polypeptide(L)'
;MGGAQPAGTPRPAGTAAPPADELRWRFDPISGQRATAELGQSRCESLAAALLAAPWARTVVCDVTAVRIPTLATVNVLARLRLTARRLGRGFRLDGVQPRLSLVLELTGLAGVLATDSVPAEPVAAGSALEERREAEQREQPVGVQEVVDLDDPAF
;
A
#
# COMPACT_ATOMS: atom_id res chain seq x y z
N MET A 1 -19.11 -58.52 1.20
CA MET A 1 -18.27 -57.40 0.71
C MET A 1 -19.09 -56.13 0.80
N GLY A 2 -18.71 -55.19 1.66
CA GLY A 2 -19.46 -53.95 1.88
C GLY A 2 -18.83 -53.16 3.03
N GLY A 3 -17.65 -52.60 2.78
CA GLY A 3 -16.98 -51.74 3.75
C GLY A 3 -17.64 -50.36 3.77
N ALA A 4 -18.11 -49.95 4.94
CA ALA A 4 -18.54 -48.58 5.19
C ALA A 4 -17.30 -47.68 5.28
N GLN A 5 -17.22 -46.70 4.39
CA GLN A 5 -16.17 -45.70 4.34
C GLN A 5 -16.53 -44.58 5.34
N PRO A 6 -15.69 -44.26 6.34
CA PRO A 6 -16.00 -43.13 7.23
C PRO A 6 -15.77 -41.82 6.47
N ALA A 7 -16.79 -40.97 6.50
CA ALA A 7 -16.74 -39.60 6.02
C ALA A 7 -15.66 -38.83 6.79
N GLY A 8 -14.61 -38.42 6.08
CA GLY A 8 -13.64 -37.46 6.61
C GLY A 8 -14.35 -36.15 6.93
N THR A 9 -14.33 -35.74 8.19
CA THR A 9 -14.74 -34.40 8.58
C THR A 9 -13.79 -33.37 7.97
N PRO A 10 -14.29 -32.28 7.34
CA PRO A 10 -13.40 -31.23 6.87
C PRO A 10 -12.70 -30.57 8.05
N ARG A 11 -11.37 -30.54 7.99
CA ARG A 11 -10.49 -29.82 8.91
C ARG A 11 -10.96 -28.35 8.95
N PRO A 12 -11.28 -27.78 10.13
CA PRO A 12 -11.55 -26.35 10.18
C PRO A 12 -10.29 -25.62 9.73
N ALA A 13 -10.43 -24.77 8.72
CA ALA A 13 -9.41 -23.81 8.36
C ALA A 13 -9.05 -23.04 9.63
N GLY A 14 -7.81 -23.22 10.10
CA GLY A 14 -7.37 -22.57 11.31
C GLY A 14 -7.47 -21.07 11.13
N THR A 15 -8.43 -20.44 11.80
CA THR A 15 -8.29 -19.03 12.18
C THR A 15 -7.11 -18.99 13.13
N ALA A 16 -5.91 -18.88 12.57
CA ALA A 16 -4.74 -18.52 13.34
C ALA A 16 -5.12 -17.26 14.12
N ALA A 17 -4.92 -17.26 15.44
CA ALA A 17 -5.04 -16.06 16.23
C ALA A 17 -4.26 -14.95 15.51
N PRO A 18 -4.84 -13.75 15.32
CA PRO A 18 -4.14 -12.69 14.62
C PRO A 18 -2.80 -12.50 15.32
N PRO A 19 -1.69 -12.48 14.57
CA PRO A 19 -0.39 -12.36 15.18
C PRO A 19 -0.34 -11.07 16.00
N ALA A 20 0.33 -11.13 17.15
CA ALA A 20 0.29 -10.06 18.16
C ALA A 20 0.88 -8.73 17.66
N ASP A 21 1.41 -8.67 16.43
CA ASP A 21 1.93 -7.51 15.75
C ASP A 21 0.95 -6.89 14.72
N GLU A 22 -0.33 -7.27 14.74
CA GLU A 22 -1.36 -6.69 13.88
C GLU A 22 -2.21 -5.60 14.55
N LEU A 23 -2.28 -4.42 13.92
CA LEU A 23 -3.26 -3.39 14.23
C LEU A 23 -4.48 -3.55 13.34
N ARG A 24 -5.62 -3.94 13.93
CA ARG A 24 -6.90 -3.97 13.21
C ARG A 24 -7.51 -2.58 13.14
N TRP A 25 -7.69 -2.09 11.91
CA TRP A 25 -8.23 -0.78 11.62
C TRP A 25 -9.53 -0.94 10.83
N ARG A 26 -10.65 -0.38 11.31
CA ARG A 26 -11.94 -0.50 10.61
C ARG A 26 -12.08 0.60 9.58
N PHE A 27 -12.34 0.20 8.34
CA PHE A 27 -12.69 1.13 7.28
C PHE A 27 -14.18 1.48 7.36
N ASP A 28 -14.48 2.71 7.75
CA ASP A 28 -15.84 3.24 7.66
C ASP A 28 -16.12 3.78 6.23
N PRO A 29 -17.09 3.19 5.48
CA PRO A 29 -17.43 3.61 4.13
C PRO A 29 -18.36 4.84 4.07
N ILE A 30 -18.92 5.29 5.20
CA ILE A 30 -19.83 6.44 5.26
C ILE A 30 -19.00 7.71 5.09
N SER A 31 -18.78 8.09 3.84
CA SER A 31 -18.44 9.46 3.47
C SER A 31 -19.02 9.75 2.09
N GLY A 32 -20.29 10.14 2.10
CA GLY A 32 -21.09 10.35 0.90
C GLY A 32 -20.51 11.43 -0.01
N GLN A 33 -20.40 11.09 -1.29
CA GLN A 33 -20.50 11.90 -2.52
C GLN A 33 -19.88 13.31 -2.66
N ARG A 34 -19.38 14.00 -1.63
CA ARG A 34 -18.76 15.34 -1.72
C ARG A 34 -17.65 15.50 -0.68
N ALA A 35 -16.42 15.12 -1.09
CA ALA A 35 -15.11 15.63 -0.64
C ALA A 35 -14.04 14.54 -0.82
N THR A 36 -13.55 14.33 -2.03
CA THR A 36 -12.66 13.21 -2.40
C THR A 36 -11.23 13.30 -1.84
N ALA A 37 -10.80 14.47 -1.32
CA ALA A 37 -9.44 14.69 -0.80
C ALA A 37 -9.39 14.81 0.74
N GLU A 38 -10.22 15.67 1.34
CA GLU A 38 -10.19 15.96 2.78
C GLU A 38 -10.49 14.72 3.64
N LEU A 39 -11.46 13.91 3.20
CA LEU A 39 -11.83 12.65 3.85
C LEU A 39 -10.73 11.57 3.74
N GLY A 40 -9.87 11.67 2.73
CA GLY A 40 -8.67 10.83 2.63
C GLY A 40 -7.58 11.28 3.58
N GLN A 41 -7.40 12.59 3.73
CA GLN A 41 -6.37 13.19 4.59
C GLN A 41 -6.64 12.91 6.07
N SER A 42 -7.86 13.18 6.56
CA SER A 42 -8.25 12.92 7.94
C SER A 42 -8.06 11.45 8.34
N ARG A 43 -8.34 10.52 7.43
CA ARG A 43 -8.12 9.09 7.66
C ARG A 43 -6.63 8.72 7.72
N CYS A 44 -5.79 9.33 6.88
CA CYS A 44 -4.35 9.10 6.94
C CYS A 44 -3.75 9.61 8.25
N GLU A 45 -4.18 10.77 8.71
CA GLU A 45 -3.76 11.34 10.00
C GLU A 45 -4.18 10.46 11.17
N SER A 46 -5.43 9.99 11.16
CA SER A 46 -5.94 9.06 12.18
C SER A 46 -5.15 7.74 12.20
N LEU A 47 -4.87 7.16 11.03
CA LEU A 47 -4.03 5.96 10.94
C LEU A 47 -2.60 6.22 11.42
N ALA A 48 -1.98 7.33 11.02
CA ALA A 48 -0.64 7.68 11.45
C ALA A 48 -0.55 7.84 12.98
N ALA A 49 -1.51 8.53 13.59
CA ALA A 49 -1.61 8.67 15.04
C ALA A 49 -1.77 7.30 15.73
N ALA A 50 -2.64 6.43 15.21
CA ALA A 50 -2.82 5.08 15.75
C ALA A 50 -1.54 4.24 15.66
N LEU A 51 -0.79 4.35 14.56
CA LEU A 51 0.47 3.63 14.36
C LEU A 51 1.60 4.15 15.27
N LEU A 52 1.63 5.46 15.56
CA LEU A 52 2.55 6.03 16.53
C LEU A 52 2.22 5.57 17.96
N ALA A 53 0.93 5.44 18.29
CA ALA A 53 0.47 4.90 19.58
C ALA A 53 0.68 3.39 19.72
N ALA A 54 0.81 2.65 18.61
CA ALA A 54 1.01 1.21 18.56
C ALA A 54 2.36 0.85 17.91
N PRO A 55 3.52 1.15 18.56
CA PRO A 55 4.84 0.88 17.98
C PRO A 55 5.12 -0.62 17.77
N TRP A 56 4.38 -1.49 18.47
CA TRP A 56 4.40 -2.94 18.34
C TRP A 56 3.77 -3.45 17.04
N ALA A 57 2.87 -2.68 16.43
CA ALA A 57 2.16 -3.10 15.24
C ALA A 57 3.08 -3.03 14.02
N ARG A 58 3.34 -4.17 13.39
CA ARG A 58 4.12 -4.30 12.16
C ARG A 58 3.24 -4.29 10.92
N THR A 59 1.99 -4.74 11.06
CA THR A 59 1.02 -4.82 9.95
C THR A 59 -0.29 -4.17 10.34
N VAL A 60 -0.84 -3.35 9.44
CA VAL A 60 -2.22 -2.84 9.54
C VAL A 60 -3.14 -3.80 8.81
N VAL A 61 -4.15 -4.32 9.50
CA VAL A 61 -5.23 -5.11 8.91
C VAL A 61 -6.46 -4.21 8.81
N CYS A 62 -6.71 -3.72 7.59
CA CYS A 62 -7.81 -2.82 7.28
C CYS A 62 -9.07 -3.64 6.97
N ASP A 63 -10.02 -3.65 7.91
CA ASP A 63 -11.31 -4.31 7.74
C ASP A 63 -12.20 -3.48 6.81
N VAL A 64 -12.53 -4.04 5.65
CA VAL A 64 -13.39 -3.45 4.60
C VAL A 64 -14.74 -4.16 4.44
N THR A 65 -15.14 -4.99 5.42
CA THR A 65 -16.41 -5.73 5.40
C THR A 65 -17.65 -4.83 5.23
N ALA A 66 -17.58 -3.59 5.70
CA ALA A 66 -18.63 -2.59 5.59
C ALA A 66 -18.76 -1.99 4.17
N VAL A 67 -17.77 -2.16 3.29
CA VAL A 67 -17.76 -1.56 1.93
C VAL A 67 -18.69 -2.34 0.99
N ARG A 68 -19.97 -1.92 0.94
CA ARG A 68 -20.97 -2.54 0.05
C ARG A 68 -20.98 -1.96 -1.38
N ILE A 69 -20.72 -0.67 -1.51
CA ILE A 69 -20.73 0.06 -2.79
C ILE A 69 -19.36 0.75 -2.96
N PRO A 70 -18.34 0.03 -3.47
CA PRO A 70 -17.02 0.60 -3.67
C PRO A 70 -17.05 1.61 -4.82
N THR A 71 -16.35 2.73 -4.61
CA THR A 71 -16.15 3.79 -5.60
C THR A 71 -14.65 4.03 -5.81
N LEU A 72 -14.27 4.80 -6.83
CA LEU A 72 -12.88 5.25 -6.98
C LEU A 72 -12.39 6.07 -5.77
N ALA A 73 -13.29 6.79 -5.08
CA ALA A 73 -12.94 7.48 -3.84
C ALA A 73 -12.56 6.48 -2.74
N THR A 74 -13.29 5.37 -2.61
CA THR A 74 -12.95 4.27 -1.70
C THR A 74 -11.55 3.73 -2.00
N VAL A 75 -11.27 3.46 -3.27
CA VAL A 75 -9.96 2.95 -3.73
C VAL A 75 -8.83 3.94 -3.43
N ASN A 76 -9.03 5.22 -3.73
CA ASN A 76 -8.06 6.28 -3.45
C ASN A 76 -7.74 6.37 -1.95
N VAL A 77 -8.74 6.28 -1.08
CA VAL A 77 -8.52 6.25 0.37
C VAL A 77 -7.72 5.03 0.79
N LEU A 78 -8.07 3.82 0.31
CA LEU A 78 -7.33 2.60 0.62
C LEU A 78 -5.86 2.67 0.15
N ALA A 79 -5.61 3.19 -1.05
CA ALA A 79 -4.26 3.40 -1.57
C ALA A 79 -3.45 4.37 -0.69
N ARG A 80 -4.07 5.47 -0.24
CA ARG A 80 -3.44 6.43 0.65
C ARG A 80 -3.17 5.88 2.05
N LEU A 81 -4.06 5.05 2.59
CA LEU A 81 -3.84 4.37 3.88
C LEU A 81 -2.65 3.40 3.79
N ARG A 82 -2.58 2.61 2.71
CA ARG A 82 -1.41 1.75 2.45
C ARG A 82 -0.12 2.57 2.36
N LEU A 83 -0.13 3.67 1.60
CA LEU A 83 1.03 4.54 1.47
C LEU A 83 1.46 5.13 2.82
N THR A 84 0.51 5.54 3.65
CA THR A 84 0.76 6.05 5.01
C THR A 84 1.41 4.98 5.89
N ALA A 85 0.87 3.76 5.92
CA ALA A 85 1.47 2.64 6.65
C ALA A 85 2.90 2.34 6.17
N ARG A 86 3.10 2.27 4.85
CA ARG A 86 4.42 2.01 4.24
C ARG A 86 5.45 3.10 4.55
N ARG A 87 5.05 4.38 4.54
CA ARG A 87 5.92 5.50 4.92
C ARG A 87 6.37 5.43 6.38
N LEU A 88 5.57 4.81 7.24
CA LEU A 88 5.89 4.53 8.63
C LEU A 88 6.56 3.15 8.83
N GLY A 89 6.96 2.48 7.74
CA GLY A 89 7.64 1.18 7.80
C GLY A 89 6.74 0.01 8.22
N ARG A 90 5.43 0.11 7.99
CA ARG A 90 4.43 -0.92 8.31
C ARG A 90 3.88 -1.61 7.06
N GLY A 91 3.54 -2.89 7.19
CA GLY A 91 2.76 -3.62 6.20
C GLY A 91 1.28 -3.23 6.25
N PHE A 92 0.54 -3.50 5.18
CA PHE A 92 -0.87 -3.18 5.05
C PHE A 92 -1.63 -4.27 4.29
N ARG A 93 -2.70 -4.79 4.89
CA ARG A 93 -3.57 -5.80 4.27
C ARG A 93 -5.04 -5.42 4.40
N LEU A 94 -5.84 -5.84 3.43
CA LEU A 94 -7.29 -5.74 3.48
C LEU A 94 -7.89 -7.02 4.05
N ASP A 95 -8.88 -6.89 4.93
CA ASP A 95 -9.65 -8.00 5.49
C ASP A 95 -11.13 -7.86 5.11
N GLY A 96 -11.77 -8.97 4.75
CA GLY A 96 -13.18 -8.98 4.37
C GLY A 96 -13.53 -8.31 3.03
N VAL A 97 -12.58 -8.32 2.07
CA VAL A 97 -12.78 -7.79 0.71
C VAL A 97 -13.99 -8.45 0.05
N GLN A 98 -15.00 -7.65 -0.27
CA GLN A 98 -16.21 -8.11 -0.95
C GLN A 98 -15.96 -8.27 -2.46
N PRO A 99 -16.69 -9.16 -3.18
CA PRO A 99 -16.47 -9.39 -4.61
C PRO A 99 -16.52 -8.13 -5.47
N ARG A 100 -17.44 -7.20 -5.16
CA ARG A 100 -17.55 -5.92 -5.86
C ARG A 100 -16.33 -5.03 -5.67
N LEU A 101 -15.71 -5.05 -4.49
CA LEU A 101 -14.47 -4.31 -4.24
C LEU A 101 -13.31 -4.97 -4.97
N SER A 102 -13.22 -6.31 -4.97
CA SER A 102 -12.22 -7.05 -5.77
C SER A 102 -12.27 -6.65 -7.24
N LEU A 103 -13.47 -6.63 -7.83
CA LEU A 103 -13.65 -6.23 -9.24
C LEU A 103 -13.14 -4.81 -9.52
N VAL A 104 -13.45 -3.85 -8.65
CA VAL A 104 -12.97 -2.47 -8.83
C VAL A 104 -11.44 -2.41 -8.69
N LEU A 105 -10.86 -3.17 -7.76
CA LEU A 105 -9.40 -3.26 -7.60
C LEU A 105 -8.72 -3.90 -8.82
N GLU A 106 -9.32 -4.92 -9.41
CA GLU A 106 -8.83 -5.55 -10.65
C GLU A 106 -8.92 -4.58 -11.83
N LEU A 107 -10.07 -3.92 -12.02
CA LEU A 107 -10.27 -2.93 -13.08
C LEU A 107 -9.29 -1.74 -12.99
N THR A 108 -8.88 -1.38 -11.78
CA THR A 108 -7.90 -0.30 -11.55
C THR A 108 -6.45 -0.78 -11.55
N GLY A 109 -6.20 -2.08 -11.70
CA GLY A 109 -4.85 -2.67 -11.59
C GLY A 109 -4.26 -2.63 -10.18
N LEU A 110 -5.07 -2.33 -9.15
CA LEU A 110 -4.62 -2.16 -7.76
C LEU A 110 -4.80 -3.41 -6.90
N ALA A 111 -5.37 -4.49 -7.43
CA ALA A 111 -5.52 -5.75 -6.70
C ALA A 111 -4.18 -6.28 -6.18
N GLY A 112 -3.15 -6.36 -7.03
CA GLY A 112 -1.80 -6.76 -6.59
C GLY A 112 -1.16 -5.75 -5.63
N VAL A 113 -1.39 -4.45 -5.86
CA VAL A 113 -0.83 -3.38 -5.03
C VAL A 113 -1.37 -3.41 -3.61
N LEU A 114 -2.66 -3.70 -3.41
CA LEU A 114 -3.30 -3.68 -2.09
C LEU A 114 -3.36 -5.06 -1.41
N ALA A 115 -3.12 -6.16 -2.15
CA ALA A 115 -3.09 -7.52 -1.60
C ALA A 115 -1.71 -7.94 -1.08
N THR A 116 -0.62 -7.37 -1.59
CA THR A 116 0.75 -7.79 -1.23
C THR A 116 1.25 -7.04 0.00
N ASP A 117 1.06 -7.63 1.19
CA ASP A 117 2.00 -7.52 2.32
C ASP A 117 2.00 -8.83 3.14
N SER A 118 1.71 -9.95 2.48
CA SER A 118 2.04 -11.29 2.99
C SER A 118 3.56 -11.50 2.87
N VAL A 119 4.23 -11.81 3.99
CA VAL A 119 5.64 -12.26 4.09
C VAL A 119 6.00 -13.13 2.87
N PRO A 120 7.20 -13.00 2.26
CA PRO A 120 7.48 -13.52 0.92
C PRO A 120 7.14 -15.01 0.82
N ALA A 121 6.04 -15.30 0.15
CA ALA A 121 5.93 -16.55 -0.56
C ALA A 121 6.82 -16.39 -1.79
N GLU A 122 7.72 -17.35 -1.97
CA GLU A 122 8.54 -17.63 -3.17
C GLU A 122 8.00 -17.01 -4.46
N PRO A 123 8.85 -16.50 -5.36
CA PRO A 123 8.43 -15.68 -6.50
C PRO A 123 7.52 -16.48 -7.43
N VAL A 124 6.21 -16.37 -7.23
CA VAL A 124 5.23 -16.74 -8.24
C VAL A 124 5.20 -15.59 -9.22
N ALA A 125 5.67 -15.86 -10.44
CA ALA A 125 5.82 -14.90 -11.52
C ALA A 125 4.53 -14.09 -11.77
N ALA A 126 4.44 -12.92 -11.15
CA ALA A 126 3.51 -11.86 -11.49
C ALA A 126 4.30 -10.82 -12.29
N GLY A 127 3.73 -10.44 -13.44
CA GLY A 127 4.41 -9.74 -14.51
C GLY A 127 5.16 -8.46 -14.10
N SER A 128 6.24 -8.26 -14.84
CA SER A 128 6.96 -7.00 -15.06
C SER A 128 7.54 -6.34 -13.81
N ALA A 129 8.71 -6.85 -13.39
CA ALA A 129 9.75 -5.98 -12.85
C ALA A 129 10.16 -4.98 -13.94
N LEU A 130 9.41 -3.90 -14.09
CA LEU A 130 9.89 -2.73 -14.83
C LEU A 130 10.87 -2.03 -13.89
N GLU A 131 12.12 -2.46 -13.94
CA GLU A 131 13.24 -1.68 -13.40
C GLU A 131 13.14 -0.29 -14.04
N GLU A 132 12.81 0.73 -13.25
CA GLU A 132 12.94 2.13 -13.66
C GLU A 132 14.43 2.37 -13.92
N ARG A 133 14.85 2.15 -15.17
CA ARG A 133 16.12 2.68 -15.67
C ARG A 133 16.02 4.20 -15.57
N ARG A 134 16.54 4.78 -14.49
CA ARG A 134 16.89 6.20 -14.46
C ARG A 134 17.94 6.41 -15.54
N GLU A 135 17.53 6.92 -16.70
CA GLU A 135 18.45 7.50 -17.64
C GLU A 135 19.04 8.74 -16.97
N ALA A 136 20.38 8.79 -16.91
CA ALA A 136 21.05 10.00 -16.47
C ALA A 136 20.75 11.10 -17.50
N GLU A 137 20.12 12.18 -17.04
CA GLU A 137 19.97 13.40 -17.81
C GLU A 137 21.37 13.81 -18.32
N GLN A 138 21.53 13.90 -19.63
CA GLN A 138 22.77 14.38 -20.22
C GLN A 138 22.93 15.82 -19.78
N ARG A 139 23.86 16.06 -18.85
CA ARG A 139 24.27 17.41 -18.49
C ARG A 139 24.72 18.11 -19.77
N GLU A 140 24.02 19.17 -20.14
CA GLU A 140 24.52 20.11 -21.15
C GLU A 140 25.93 20.54 -20.74
N GLN A 141 26.85 20.52 -21.69
CA GLN A 141 28.25 20.81 -21.43
C GLN A 141 28.36 22.19 -20.76
N PRO A 142 29.11 22.32 -19.64
CA PRO A 142 29.33 23.64 -19.06
C PRO A 142 30.02 24.49 -20.11
N VAL A 143 29.36 25.56 -20.57
CA VAL A 143 30.01 26.61 -21.34
C VAL A 143 31.17 27.09 -20.49
N GLY A 144 32.39 26.90 -20.99
CA GLY A 144 33.62 27.26 -20.29
C GLY A 144 33.53 28.71 -19.84
N VAL A 145 33.52 28.94 -18.53
CA VAL A 145 33.55 30.29 -17.97
C VAL A 145 34.95 30.82 -18.28
N GLN A 146 35.07 31.70 -19.28
CA GLN A 146 36.28 32.48 -19.47
C GLN A 146 36.37 33.44 -18.29
N GLU A 147 37.30 33.17 -17.38
CA GLU A 147 37.72 34.14 -16.38
C GLU A 147 38.36 35.32 -17.12
N VAL A 148 37.68 36.46 -17.11
CA VAL A 148 38.29 37.73 -17.52
C VAL A 148 39.21 38.12 -16.38
N VAL A 149 40.51 38.01 -16.62
CA VAL A 149 41.53 38.55 -15.72
C VAL A 149 41.42 40.06 -15.76
N ASP A 150 41.08 40.69 -14.63
CA ASP A 150 41.13 42.14 -14.47
C ASP A 150 42.59 42.60 -14.62
N LEU A 151 42.86 43.44 -15.62
CA LEU A 151 44.19 43.90 -16.02
C LEU A 151 44.66 45.10 -15.16
N ASP A 152 44.43 45.05 -13.84
CA ASP A 152 44.83 46.14 -12.94
C ASP A 152 45.39 45.63 -11.60
N ASP A 153 46.05 44.46 -11.62
CA ASP A 153 46.96 44.07 -10.54
C ASP A 153 48.41 44.18 -11.04
N PRO A 154 49.17 45.22 -10.63
CA PRO A 154 50.55 45.40 -11.05
C PRO A 154 51.45 44.35 -10.39
N ALA A 155 52.07 43.50 -11.23
CA ALA A 155 53.14 42.60 -10.83
C ALA A 155 54.35 43.37 -10.26
N PHE A 156 55.03 42.77 -9.29
CA PHE A 156 56.41 43.10 -8.93
C PHE A 156 57.36 42.84 -10.10
#